data_AF-A0A9W8KK17-F1
#
_entry.id   AF-A0A9W8KK17-F1
#
_cell.length_a   1.000
_cell.length_b   1.000
_cell.length_c   1.000
_cell.angle_alpha   90.00
_cell.angle_beta   90.00
_cell.angle_gamma   90.00
#
_symmetry.space_group_name_H-M   'P 1'
#
loop_
_entity.id
_entity.type
_entity.pdbx_description
1 polymer ?
#
loop_
_entity_poly.entity_id
_entity_poly.type
_entity_poly.pdbx_seq_one_letter_code
_entity_poly.pdbx_strand_id
1 'polypeptide(L)'
;MLFYERAADILLRLERRQGSIKTMTIGNQHLKSDEKRKMYALICETLKHASALITVVRRSGILAAEKIDLRLALVLVHDLLLKNVGLQRQGANQKLNQSIRKHKAKLVAELARLKEELGIQSNDDLVPAGLRDSGSTFRYVRINLLAATVDGVSRYFQDEGYELVDFQQVERSMVHHVLKVKSRTFMRDPDLHDLLVFPPGTDLHAHPLYLGGSIILQDKASCMPAHVVRPAAGSTVLDACAAPGNKTSHMASLMGNSGRIFAFDMDRRRLDTLIKLTNSAKCEIITAQCISFLDLNPLDPQYASVEYALLDPSCSGSGIVSRLDALVDTYIAAISKKDESEGTDAVGAGQESRLKNLADFQTSIILHAMRFPNVKRISYSTCSVHDVENEAVVARVLQSQDEFGLASAKDVIPTWPRRGLETAGLTKDQAACLVRTLPEDGTNGFFVAGFVRQKPADIDRTKQQLEDLRAAVDPGAAGTTADRKSNQNHSVKGKKKRRGVADVDNPRLPSKSTKRAKPKGEVATTVAPLTNSKRSHGKKGSRRKAKVAVTQ
;
A
#
# COMPACT_ATOMS: atom_id res chain seq x y z
N MET A 1 21.34 -24.52 5.34
CA MET A 1 20.66 -24.38 4.04
C MET A 1 21.50 -23.50 3.12
N LEU A 2 21.82 -24.02 1.95
CA LEU A 2 22.61 -23.34 0.91
C LEU A 2 21.80 -22.21 0.25
N PHE A 3 22.46 -21.31 -0.49
CA PHE A 3 21.81 -20.12 -1.06
C PHE A 3 20.60 -20.44 -1.94
N TYR A 4 20.71 -21.35 -2.91
CA TYR A 4 19.59 -21.72 -3.79
C TYR A 4 18.50 -22.52 -3.07
N GLU A 5 18.86 -23.37 -2.10
CA GLU A 5 17.89 -24.06 -1.26
C GLU A 5 17.05 -23.08 -0.42
N ARG A 6 17.67 -22.02 0.10
CA ARG A 6 16.93 -20.93 0.79
C ARG A 6 16.01 -20.19 -0.16
N ALA A 7 16.44 -19.96 -1.41
CA ALA A 7 15.59 -19.35 -2.42
C ALA A 7 14.37 -20.25 -2.73
N ALA A 8 14.58 -21.56 -2.84
CA ALA A 8 13.52 -22.54 -3.03
C ALA A 8 12.54 -22.59 -1.84
N ASP A 9 13.04 -22.54 -0.60
CA ASP A 9 12.21 -22.44 0.60
C ASP A 9 11.36 -21.15 0.60
N ILE A 10 11.94 -20.02 0.17
CA ILE A 10 11.18 -18.77 0.03
C ILE A 10 10.06 -18.92 -0.99
N LEU A 11 10.30 -19.52 -2.17
CA LEU A 11 9.24 -19.78 -3.14
C LEU A 11 8.13 -20.67 -2.55
N LEU A 12 8.49 -21.74 -1.84
CA LEU A 12 7.51 -22.60 -1.16
C LEU A 12 6.66 -21.84 -0.13
N ARG A 13 7.27 -20.94 0.64
CA ARG A 13 6.56 -20.12 1.63
C ARG A 13 5.66 -19.06 0.99
N LEU A 14 6.06 -18.54 -0.17
CA LEU A 14 5.24 -17.64 -0.98
C LEU A 14 4.01 -18.36 -1.54
N GLU A 15 4.15 -19.60 -2.01
CA GLU A 15 3.01 -20.45 -2.43
C GLU A 15 2.02 -20.65 -1.30
N ARG A 16 2.54 -20.87 -0.08
CA ARG A 16 1.73 -21.02 1.15
C ARG A 16 1.21 -19.70 1.71
N ARG A 17 1.41 -18.57 0.99
CA ARG A 17 0.99 -17.22 1.38
C ARG A 17 1.47 -16.79 2.77
N GLN A 18 2.66 -17.24 3.18
CA GLN A 18 3.19 -16.99 4.52
C GLN A 18 3.83 -15.59 4.68
N GLY A 19 3.73 -14.73 3.66
CA GLY A 19 4.15 -13.32 3.66
C GLY A 19 4.54 -12.84 2.26
N SER A 20 4.99 -11.58 2.15
CA SER A 20 5.42 -10.99 0.88
C SER A 20 6.89 -11.29 0.56
N ILE A 21 7.30 -11.10 -0.69
CA ILE A 21 8.69 -11.31 -1.12
C ILE A 21 9.65 -10.45 -0.30
N LYS A 22 9.30 -9.18 -0.05
CA LYS A 22 10.12 -8.25 0.76
C LYS A 22 10.29 -8.74 2.20
N THR A 23 9.22 -9.21 2.83
CA THR A 23 9.27 -9.75 4.20
C THR A 23 10.13 -11.01 4.28
N MET A 24 10.05 -11.88 3.27
CA MET A 24 10.80 -13.15 3.22
C MET A 24 12.28 -13.00 2.85
N THR A 25 12.67 -11.84 2.32
CA THR A 25 14.04 -11.55 1.87
C THR A 25 14.67 -10.40 2.66
N ILE A 26 14.33 -9.15 2.35
CA ILE A 26 14.89 -7.94 2.97
C ILE A 26 14.56 -7.89 4.47
N GLY A 27 13.31 -8.22 4.82
CA GLY A 27 12.82 -8.29 6.21
C GLY A 27 13.28 -9.53 6.98
N ASN A 28 13.92 -10.50 6.32
CA ASN A 28 14.31 -11.76 6.95
C ASN A 28 15.52 -11.54 7.87
N GLN A 29 15.33 -11.74 9.17
CA GLN A 29 16.37 -11.57 10.19
C GLN A 29 17.46 -12.65 10.10
N HIS A 30 17.17 -13.78 9.45
CA HIS A 30 18.10 -14.90 9.30
C HIS A 30 18.97 -14.79 8.03
N LEU A 31 18.82 -13.74 7.23
CA LEU A 31 19.69 -13.45 6.08
C LEU A 31 20.72 -12.38 6.43
N LYS A 32 21.98 -12.59 6.01
CA LYS A 32 23.04 -11.59 6.13
C LYS A 32 22.73 -10.37 5.25
N SER A 33 23.17 -9.19 5.65
CA SER A 33 22.85 -7.91 4.99
C SER A 33 23.19 -7.89 3.48
N ASP A 34 24.32 -8.49 3.10
CA ASP A 34 24.81 -8.62 1.73
C ASP A 34 24.06 -9.69 0.91
N GLU A 35 23.51 -10.72 1.58
CA GLU A 35 22.69 -11.77 0.95
C GLU A 35 21.25 -11.31 0.67
N LYS A 36 20.69 -10.41 1.50
CA LYS A 36 19.30 -9.95 1.40
C LYS A 36 18.94 -9.41 0.02
N ARG A 37 19.76 -8.51 -0.52
CA ARG A 37 19.52 -7.90 -1.85
C ARG A 37 19.66 -8.92 -2.98
N LYS A 38 20.66 -9.81 -2.87
CA LYS A 38 20.90 -10.89 -3.86
C LYS A 38 19.73 -11.88 -3.88
N MET A 39 19.24 -12.26 -2.71
CA MET A 39 18.09 -13.14 -2.56
C MET A 39 16.81 -12.49 -3.10
N TYR A 40 16.57 -11.23 -2.74
CA TYR A 40 15.45 -10.45 -3.27
C TYR A 40 15.46 -10.40 -4.79
N ALA A 41 16.59 -10.02 -5.39
CA ALA A 41 16.73 -9.97 -6.85
C ALA A 41 16.50 -11.34 -7.49
N LEU A 42 17.11 -12.41 -6.98
CA LEU A 42 16.93 -13.76 -7.54
C LEU A 42 15.46 -14.20 -7.51
N ILE A 43 14.75 -14.03 -6.39
CA ILE A 43 13.34 -14.40 -6.27
C ILE A 43 12.49 -13.58 -7.25
N CYS A 44 12.73 -12.26 -7.33
CA CYS A 44 12.01 -11.39 -8.24
C CYS A 44 12.18 -11.81 -9.70
N GLU A 45 13.43 -12.01 -10.15
CA GLU A 45 13.72 -12.37 -11.53
C GLU A 45 13.22 -13.79 -11.88
N THR A 46 13.32 -14.73 -10.94
CA THR A 46 12.75 -16.08 -11.11
C THR A 46 11.23 -16.01 -11.30
N LEU A 47 10.55 -15.21 -10.48
CA LEU A 47 9.09 -15.06 -10.54
C LEU A 47 8.63 -14.35 -11.82
N LYS A 48 9.38 -13.36 -12.33
CA LYS A 48 9.09 -12.68 -13.62
C LYS A 48 9.02 -13.63 -14.79
N HIS A 49 9.85 -14.68 -14.76
CA HIS A 49 9.96 -15.67 -15.83
C HIS A 49 9.30 -17.01 -15.46
N ALA A 50 8.54 -17.06 -14.36
CA ALA A 50 8.07 -18.32 -13.77
C ALA A 50 7.31 -19.20 -14.76
N SER A 51 6.40 -18.63 -15.56
CA SER A 51 5.62 -19.42 -16.52
C SER A 51 6.49 -20.10 -17.57
N ALA A 52 7.50 -19.38 -18.10
CA ALA A 52 8.42 -19.94 -19.08
C ALA A 52 9.36 -20.97 -18.44
N LEU A 53 9.89 -20.67 -17.25
CA LEU A 53 10.79 -21.55 -16.53
C LEU A 53 10.11 -22.86 -16.12
N ILE A 54 8.84 -22.83 -15.69
CA ILE A 54 8.07 -24.04 -15.35
C ILE A 54 7.95 -24.95 -16.58
N THR A 55 7.59 -24.40 -17.73
CA THR A 55 7.48 -25.15 -18.99
C THR A 55 8.82 -25.77 -19.39
N VAL A 56 9.91 -24.99 -19.38
CA VAL A 56 11.25 -25.48 -19.73
C VAL A 56 11.73 -26.56 -18.75
N VAL A 57 11.53 -26.36 -17.45
CA VAL A 57 11.92 -27.33 -16.42
C VAL A 57 11.14 -28.64 -16.55
N ARG A 58 9.83 -28.59 -16.80
CA ARG A 58 9.01 -29.79 -17.01
C ARG A 58 9.42 -30.53 -18.29
N ARG A 59 9.48 -29.85 -19.43
CA ARG A 59 9.83 -30.45 -20.73
C ARG A 59 11.25 -31.02 -20.77
N SER A 60 12.19 -30.38 -20.08
CA SER A 60 13.58 -30.88 -19.99
C SER A 60 13.73 -32.17 -19.17
N GLY A 61 12.76 -32.52 -18.32
CA GLY A 61 12.83 -33.71 -17.45
C GLY A 61 13.89 -33.62 -16.34
N ILE A 62 14.45 -32.44 -16.09
CA ILE A 62 15.57 -32.26 -15.15
C ILE A 62 15.21 -32.60 -13.71
N LEU A 63 13.93 -32.45 -13.33
CA LEU A 63 13.43 -32.79 -11.98
C LEU A 63 13.68 -34.26 -11.64
N ALA A 64 13.35 -35.16 -12.57
CA ALA A 64 13.54 -36.60 -12.40
C ALA A 64 15.02 -36.99 -12.49
N ALA A 65 15.76 -36.39 -13.45
CA ALA A 65 17.17 -36.70 -13.67
C ALA A 65 18.06 -36.34 -12.46
N GLU A 66 17.78 -35.19 -11.83
CA GLU A 66 18.60 -34.67 -10.73
C GLU A 66 17.98 -34.90 -9.34
N LYS A 67 16.77 -35.47 -9.28
CA LYS A 67 16.00 -35.68 -8.05
C LYS A 67 15.85 -34.40 -7.21
N ILE A 68 15.56 -33.29 -7.88
CA ILE A 68 15.36 -31.98 -7.25
C ILE A 68 13.90 -31.56 -7.33
N ASP A 69 13.46 -30.72 -6.39
CA ASP A 69 12.13 -30.14 -6.43
C ASP A 69 12.04 -29.02 -7.49
N LEU A 70 10.80 -28.73 -7.91
CA LEU A 70 10.52 -27.69 -8.91
C LEU A 70 11.07 -26.32 -8.50
N ARG A 71 10.92 -25.90 -7.24
CA ARG A 71 11.32 -24.56 -6.79
C ARG A 71 12.83 -24.39 -6.87
N LEU A 72 13.57 -25.41 -6.44
CA LEU A 72 15.03 -25.44 -6.57
C LEU A 72 15.47 -25.44 -8.04
N ALA A 73 14.79 -26.20 -8.91
CA ALA A 73 15.07 -26.18 -10.34
C ALA A 73 14.81 -24.80 -10.97
N LEU A 74 13.71 -24.12 -10.61
CA LEU A 74 13.37 -22.80 -11.17
C LEU A 74 14.46 -21.75 -10.90
N VAL A 75 14.93 -21.64 -9.65
CA VAL A 75 15.97 -20.66 -9.29
C VAL A 75 17.32 -20.99 -9.94
N LEU A 76 17.65 -22.28 -10.11
CA LEU A 76 18.90 -22.72 -10.75
C LEU A 76 18.87 -22.53 -12.27
N VAL A 77 17.75 -22.86 -12.91
CA VAL A 77 17.58 -22.71 -14.37
C VAL A 77 17.49 -21.23 -14.75
N HIS A 78 16.83 -20.40 -13.94
CA HIS A 78 16.85 -18.94 -14.10
C HIS A 78 18.29 -18.41 -14.16
N ASP A 79 19.08 -18.67 -13.11
CA ASP A 79 20.46 -18.18 -13.04
C ASP A 79 21.36 -18.80 -14.13
N LEU A 80 21.04 -19.98 -14.66
CA LEU A 80 21.79 -20.64 -15.73
C LEU A 80 21.50 -20.06 -17.13
N LEU A 81 20.22 -19.79 -17.43
CA LEU A 81 19.75 -19.45 -18.78
C LEU A 81 19.51 -17.96 -19.01
N LEU A 82 19.01 -17.26 -17.99
CA LEU A 82 18.47 -15.90 -18.14
C LEU A 82 19.39 -14.83 -17.56
N LYS A 83 20.33 -15.21 -16.71
CA LYS A 83 21.32 -14.31 -16.14
C LYS A 83 22.64 -14.37 -16.91
N ASN A 84 23.17 -13.21 -17.31
CA ASN A 84 24.42 -13.09 -18.09
C ASN A 84 25.63 -13.76 -17.45
N VAL A 85 25.66 -13.91 -16.12
CA VAL A 85 26.79 -14.47 -15.37
C VAL A 85 26.71 -16.01 -15.24
N GLY A 86 25.53 -16.61 -15.39
CA GLY A 86 25.34 -18.04 -15.16
C GLY A 86 25.43 -18.46 -13.68
N LEU A 87 25.32 -19.78 -13.42
CA LEU A 87 25.54 -20.36 -12.08
C LEU A 87 26.98 -20.17 -11.58
N GLN A 88 27.18 -19.88 -10.30
CA GLN A 88 28.54 -19.75 -9.75
C GLN A 88 29.35 -21.06 -9.89
N ARG A 89 30.60 -20.98 -10.38
CA ARG A 89 31.49 -22.13 -10.59
C ARG A 89 32.15 -22.65 -9.31
N GLN A 90 32.21 -21.82 -8.27
CA GLN A 90 32.83 -22.10 -6.98
C GLN A 90 31.87 -21.71 -5.84
N GLY A 91 31.97 -22.41 -4.70
CA GLY A 91 31.16 -22.16 -3.51
C GLY A 91 30.36 -23.39 -3.05
N ALA A 92 29.56 -23.22 -2.01
CA ALA A 92 28.91 -24.34 -1.31
C ALA A 92 27.87 -25.12 -2.17
N ASN A 93 27.45 -24.58 -3.32
CA ASN A 93 26.56 -25.25 -4.30
C ASN A 93 27.29 -25.91 -5.48
N GLN A 94 28.63 -26.03 -5.46
CA GLN A 94 29.43 -26.41 -6.63
C GLN A 94 28.99 -27.72 -7.30
N LYS A 95 28.75 -28.79 -6.52
CA LYS A 95 28.36 -30.10 -7.06
C LYS A 95 27.00 -30.04 -7.76
N LEU A 96 26.01 -29.42 -7.13
CA LEU A 96 24.67 -29.23 -7.69
C LEU A 96 24.74 -28.37 -8.96
N ASN A 97 25.44 -27.23 -8.92
CA ASN A 97 25.60 -26.35 -10.07
C ASN A 97 26.26 -27.06 -11.27
N GLN A 98 27.27 -27.89 -11.02
CA GLN A 98 27.91 -28.69 -12.07
C GLN A 98 26.94 -29.72 -12.67
N SER A 99 26.10 -30.34 -11.85
CA SER A 99 25.09 -31.30 -12.31
C SER A 99 24.06 -30.64 -13.22
N ILE A 100 23.47 -29.51 -12.79
CA ILE A 100 22.50 -28.74 -13.61
C ILE A 100 23.14 -28.25 -14.92
N ARG A 101 24.42 -27.85 -14.90
CA ARG A 101 25.13 -27.41 -16.11
C ARG A 101 25.23 -28.49 -17.18
N LYS A 102 25.24 -29.78 -16.82
CA LYS A 102 25.24 -30.88 -17.80
C LYS A 102 23.97 -30.90 -18.66
N HIS A 103 22.86 -30.40 -18.12
CA HIS A 103 21.58 -30.30 -18.82
C HIS A 103 21.42 -29.01 -19.64
N LYS A 104 22.43 -28.13 -19.65
CA LYS A 104 22.32 -26.79 -20.28
C LYS A 104 21.88 -26.86 -21.75
N ALA A 105 22.44 -27.78 -22.54
CA ALA A 105 22.10 -27.89 -23.96
C ALA A 105 20.60 -28.19 -24.16
N LYS A 106 20.05 -29.13 -23.38
CA LYS A 106 18.64 -29.49 -23.41
C LYS A 106 17.75 -28.35 -22.95
N LEU A 107 18.12 -27.69 -21.85
CA LEU A 107 17.40 -26.53 -21.30
C LEU A 107 17.36 -25.35 -22.29
N VAL A 108 18.46 -25.09 -23.01
CA VAL A 108 18.52 -24.06 -24.05
C VAL A 108 17.63 -24.43 -25.24
N ALA A 109 17.64 -25.68 -25.67
CA ALA A 109 16.78 -26.16 -26.77
C ALA A 109 15.29 -26.01 -26.43
N GLU A 110 14.88 -26.39 -25.22
CA GLU A 110 13.49 -26.23 -24.75
C GLU A 110 13.08 -24.75 -24.65
N LEU A 111 13.98 -23.88 -24.20
CA LEU A 111 13.72 -22.43 -24.15
C LEU A 111 13.56 -21.84 -25.56
N ALA A 112 14.40 -22.27 -26.52
CA ALA A 112 14.30 -21.82 -27.90
C ALA A 112 12.98 -22.26 -28.55
N ARG A 113 12.58 -23.53 -28.35
CA ARG A 113 11.30 -24.06 -28.82
C ARG A 113 10.11 -23.30 -28.24
N LEU A 114 10.14 -23.00 -26.93
CA LEU A 114 9.08 -22.21 -26.29
C LEU A 114 8.97 -20.80 -26.88
N LYS A 115 10.10 -20.16 -27.19
CA LYS A 115 10.10 -18.83 -27.82
C LYS A 115 9.48 -18.86 -29.21
N GLU A 116 9.80 -19.88 -30.00
CA GLU A 116 9.20 -20.10 -31.32
C GLU A 116 7.68 -20.32 -31.21
N GLU A 117 7.23 -21.16 -30.28
CA GLU A 117 5.80 -21.39 -30.01
C GLU A 117 5.04 -20.11 -29.61
N LEU A 118 5.71 -19.21 -28.88
CA LEU A 118 5.16 -17.93 -28.44
C LEU A 118 5.36 -16.79 -29.46
N GLY A 119 6.06 -17.03 -30.57
CA GLY A 119 6.36 -16.00 -31.58
C GLY A 119 7.26 -14.86 -31.08
N ILE A 120 8.11 -15.11 -30.08
CA ILE A 120 8.97 -14.11 -29.44
C ILE A 120 10.46 -14.36 -29.74
N GLN A 121 11.28 -13.31 -29.74
CA GLN A 121 12.70 -13.43 -30.07
C GLN A 121 13.63 -13.22 -28.87
N SER A 122 13.32 -12.27 -27.97
CA SER A 122 14.15 -11.99 -26.80
C SER A 122 13.75 -12.82 -25.56
N ASN A 123 14.68 -12.95 -24.61
CA ASN A 123 14.33 -13.41 -23.26
C ASN A 123 13.45 -12.38 -22.53
N ASP A 124 13.62 -11.09 -22.82
CA ASP A 124 12.83 -10.01 -22.20
C ASP A 124 11.33 -10.13 -22.53
N ASP A 125 11.03 -10.73 -23.69
CA ASP A 125 9.66 -10.97 -24.14
C ASP A 125 8.96 -12.12 -23.39
N LEU A 126 9.70 -12.90 -22.61
CA LEU A 126 9.13 -13.94 -21.75
C LEU A 126 8.46 -13.36 -20.51
N VAL A 127 8.78 -12.11 -20.15
CA VAL A 127 8.15 -11.41 -19.04
C VAL A 127 6.75 -10.94 -19.48
N PRO A 128 5.70 -11.04 -18.64
CA PRO A 128 4.39 -10.48 -18.99
C PRO A 128 4.49 -8.99 -19.34
N ALA A 129 3.73 -8.51 -20.34
CA ALA A 129 3.83 -7.14 -20.86
C ALA A 129 3.77 -6.06 -19.74
N GLY A 130 2.83 -6.19 -18.79
CA GLY A 130 2.71 -5.27 -17.65
C GLY A 130 3.92 -5.25 -16.69
N LEU A 131 4.80 -6.26 -16.73
CA LEU A 131 6.03 -6.31 -15.94
C LEU A 131 7.28 -5.90 -16.72
N ARG A 132 7.25 -5.97 -18.06
CA ARG A 132 8.31 -5.40 -18.92
C ARG A 132 8.41 -3.89 -18.70
N ASP A 133 7.26 -3.23 -18.53
CA ASP A 133 7.16 -1.78 -18.32
C ASP A 133 7.37 -1.32 -16.86
N SER A 134 7.72 -2.22 -15.93
CA SER A 134 8.02 -1.82 -14.54
C SER A 134 9.25 -0.90 -14.41
N GLY A 135 10.12 -0.84 -15.42
CA GLY A 135 11.21 0.15 -15.54
C GLY A 135 10.78 1.49 -16.16
N SER A 136 9.51 1.63 -16.57
CA SER A 136 8.95 2.76 -17.32
C SER A 136 8.02 3.65 -16.48
N THR A 137 7.71 3.29 -15.23
CA THR A 137 6.83 4.09 -14.35
C THR A 137 7.58 5.24 -13.69
N PHE A 138 6.95 6.42 -13.62
CA PHE A 138 7.57 7.59 -13.01
C PHE A 138 7.82 7.41 -11.52
N ARG A 139 8.82 8.13 -11.03
CA ARG A 139 9.05 8.28 -9.59
C ARG A 139 8.20 9.45 -9.08
N TYR A 140 7.06 9.11 -8.50
CA TYR A 140 6.22 10.08 -7.79
C TYR A 140 6.74 10.32 -6.38
N VAL A 141 6.77 11.59 -5.99
CA VAL A 141 7.31 12.09 -4.72
C VAL A 141 6.29 13.05 -4.11
N ARG A 142 5.55 12.57 -3.11
CA ARG A 142 4.63 13.41 -2.34
C ARG A 142 5.42 14.27 -1.36
N ILE A 143 5.12 15.55 -1.32
CA ILE A 143 5.69 16.48 -0.36
C ILE A 143 4.95 16.35 0.96
N ASN A 144 5.70 16.18 2.05
CA ASN A 144 5.13 16.24 3.39
C ASN A 144 4.96 17.72 3.80
N LEU A 145 3.75 18.25 3.65
CA LEU A 145 3.44 19.66 3.93
C LEU A 145 3.61 20.04 5.40
N LEU A 146 3.71 19.05 6.31
CA LEU A 146 4.04 19.26 7.72
C LEU A 146 5.52 19.59 7.96
N ALA A 147 6.38 19.25 7.00
CA ALA A 147 7.83 19.34 7.15
C ALA A 147 8.49 20.28 6.11
N ALA A 148 7.88 20.48 4.95
CA ALA A 148 8.42 21.30 3.89
C ALA A 148 7.33 21.84 2.96
N THR A 149 7.65 22.88 2.19
CA THR A 149 6.79 23.38 1.12
C THR A 149 7.22 22.80 -0.23
N VAL A 150 6.28 22.72 -1.19
CA VAL A 150 6.56 22.26 -2.55
C VAL A 150 7.64 23.14 -3.21
N ASP A 151 7.56 24.46 -3.04
CA ASP A 151 8.56 25.40 -3.53
C ASP A 151 9.94 25.17 -2.89
N GLY A 152 9.97 24.95 -1.57
CA GLY A 152 11.22 24.69 -0.85
C GLY A 152 11.91 23.42 -1.32
N VAL A 153 11.15 22.33 -1.48
CA VAL A 153 11.69 21.07 -2.02
C VAL A 153 12.10 21.21 -3.48
N SER A 154 11.32 21.94 -4.30
CA SER A 154 11.68 22.19 -5.70
C SER A 154 13.03 22.91 -5.79
N ARG A 155 13.24 23.97 -5.02
CA ARG A 155 14.51 24.71 -4.97
C ARG A 155 15.66 23.83 -4.51
N TYR A 156 15.44 22.98 -3.51
CA TYR A 156 16.46 22.04 -3.04
C TYR A 156 16.97 21.15 -4.17
N PHE A 157 16.06 20.55 -4.94
CA PHE A 157 16.47 19.73 -6.10
C PHE A 157 17.14 20.55 -7.19
N GLN A 158 16.71 21.80 -7.43
CA GLN A 158 17.36 22.70 -8.37
C GLN A 158 18.80 23.03 -7.96
N ASP A 159 19.04 23.29 -6.67
CA ASP A 159 20.37 23.54 -6.12
C ASP A 159 21.29 22.30 -6.24
N GLU A 160 20.72 21.10 -6.19
CA GLU A 160 21.45 19.86 -6.49
C GLU A 160 21.74 19.66 -7.98
N GLY A 161 21.19 20.49 -8.86
CA GLY A 161 21.36 20.42 -10.30
C GLY A 161 20.28 19.63 -11.03
N TYR A 162 19.06 19.53 -10.48
CA TYR A 162 17.89 19.09 -11.24
C TYR A 162 17.23 20.26 -12.00
N GLU A 163 16.79 20.01 -13.22
CA GLU A 163 16.03 20.97 -14.02
C GLU A 163 14.52 20.80 -13.75
N LEU A 164 13.85 21.87 -13.31
CA LEU A 164 12.40 21.91 -13.18
C LEU A 164 11.77 22.18 -14.55
N VAL A 165 10.92 21.27 -15.01
CA VAL A 165 10.17 21.38 -16.27
C VAL A 165 8.76 21.90 -15.98
N ASP A 166 8.32 22.89 -16.77
CA ASP A 166 6.97 23.45 -16.68
C ASP A 166 5.96 22.65 -17.53
N PHE A 167 4.88 22.19 -16.88
CA PHE A 167 3.80 21.43 -17.52
C PHE A 167 2.96 22.28 -18.47
N GLN A 168 2.86 23.60 -18.27
CA GLN A 168 2.04 24.45 -19.15
C GLN A 168 2.56 24.52 -20.59
N GLN A 169 3.80 24.05 -20.82
CA GLN A 169 4.46 24.07 -22.11
C GLN A 169 4.52 22.68 -22.77
N VAL A 170 3.94 21.64 -22.14
CA VAL A 170 4.03 20.25 -22.60
C VAL A 170 2.64 19.62 -22.63
N GLU A 171 2.24 19.09 -23.79
CA GLU A 171 1.00 18.30 -23.87
C GLU A 171 1.06 17.11 -22.89
N ARG A 172 -0.06 16.77 -22.26
CA ARG A 172 -0.15 15.68 -21.27
C ARG A 172 0.37 14.34 -21.83
N SER A 173 0.13 14.09 -23.11
CA SER A 173 0.65 12.95 -23.89
C SER A 173 2.18 12.94 -24.01
N MET A 174 2.81 14.12 -24.00
CA MET A 174 4.23 14.34 -24.21
C MET A 174 5.04 14.38 -22.92
N VAL A 175 4.41 14.57 -21.75
CA VAL A 175 5.06 14.55 -20.43
C VAL A 175 5.94 13.33 -20.26
N HIS A 176 5.45 12.17 -20.72
CA HIS A 176 6.17 10.92 -20.58
C HIS A 176 7.47 10.89 -21.40
N HIS A 177 7.44 11.51 -22.57
CA HIS A 177 8.59 11.60 -23.44
C HIS A 177 9.61 12.61 -22.87
N VAL A 178 9.16 13.78 -22.43
CA VAL A 178 10.04 14.85 -21.91
C VAL A 178 10.83 14.38 -20.69
N LEU A 179 10.16 13.72 -19.72
CA LEU A 179 10.84 13.20 -18.53
C LEU A 179 11.78 12.03 -18.83
N LYS A 180 11.53 11.23 -19.88
CA LYS A 180 12.41 10.11 -20.24
C LYS A 180 13.68 10.55 -20.97
N VAL A 181 13.65 11.67 -21.69
CA VAL A 181 14.74 12.10 -22.57
C VAL A 181 15.86 12.83 -21.83
N LYS A 182 15.53 13.64 -20.82
CA LYS A 182 16.52 14.44 -20.07
C LYS A 182 16.81 13.82 -18.70
N SER A 183 18.08 13.48 -18.46
CA SER A 183 18.54 13.07 -17.12
C SER A 183 18.45 14.25 -16.14
N ARG A 184 18.17 13.95 -14.86
CA ARG A 184 18.05 14.93 -13.77
C ARG A 184 16.99 16.02 -14.00
N THR A 185 15.85 15.66 -14.55
CA THR A 185 14.67 16.54 -14.59
C THR A 185 13.65 16.16 -13.53
N PHE A 186 12.78 17.09 -13.20
CA PHE A 186 11.56 16.82 -12.43
C PHE A 186 10.48 17.84 -12.76
N MET A 187 9.25 17.56 -12.35
CA MET A 187 8.08 18.35 -12.64
C MET A 187 7.14 18.42 -11.43
N ARG A 188 6.35 19.49 -11.33
CA ARG A 188 5.18 19.54 -10.45
C ARG A 188 4.00 18.84 -11.10
N ASP A 189 3.33 17.98 -10.35
CA ASP A 189 2.19 17.26 -10.90
C ASP A 189 1.04 18.22 -11.26
N PRO A 190 0.42 18.08 -12.44
CA PRO A 190 -0.63 18.99 -12.89
C PRO A 190 -1.97 18.77 -12.18
N ASP A 191 -2.20 17.59 -11.59
CA ASP A 191 -3.48 17.24 -10.98
C ASP A 191 -3.44 17.36 -9.45
N LEU A 192 -2.29 17.05 -8.83
CA LEU A 192 -2.11 17.05 -7.38
C LEU A 192 -1.04 18.06 -6.95
N HIS A 193 -1.47 19.11 -6.23
CA HIS A 193 -0.63 20.26 -5.90
C HIS A 193 0.59 19.95 -5.00
N ASP A 194 0.56 18.83 -4.28
CA ASP A 194 1.58 18.41 -3.32
C ASP A 194 2.46 17.26 -3.83
N LEU A 195 2.49 17.06 -5.15
CA LEU A 195 3.20 15.96 -5.79
C LEU A 195 4.26 16.45 -6.79
N LEU A 196 5.45 15.86 -6.73
CA LEU A 196 6.49 15.99 -7.76
C LEU A 196 6.63 14.68 -8.54
N VAL A 197 7.04 14.80 -9.80
CA VAL A 197 7.22 13.69 -10.74
C VAL A 197 8.65 13.70 -11.25
N PHE A 198 9.31 12.55 -11.12
CA PHE A 198 10.67 12.33 -11.58
C PHE A 198 10.69 11.22 -12.65
N PRO A 199 11.71 11.20 -13.53
CA PRO A 199 11.91 10.16 -14.52
C PRO A 199 11.89 8.74 -13.92
N PRO A 200 11.53 7.72 -14.70
CA PRO A 200 11.67 6.32 -14.27
C PRO A 200 13.11 6.01 -13.86
N GLY A 201 13.27 5.18 -12.83
CA GLY A 201 14.59 4.80 -12.32
C GLY A 201 15.26 5.80 -11.37
N THR A 202 14.70 7.00 -11.15
CA THR A 202 15.19 7.91 -10.09
C THR A 202 15.02 7.26 -8.71
N ASP A 203 16.15 7.01 -8.05
CA ASP A 203 16.21 6.46 -6.70
C ASP A 203 16.45 7.59 -5.67
N LEU A 204 15.48 7.77 -4.77
CA LEU A 204 15.52 8.76 -3.70
C LEU A 204 15.46 8.12 -2.31
N HIS A 205 15.55 6.80 -2.18
CA HIS A 205 15.40 6.12 -0.89
C HIS A 205 16.53 6.44 0.10
N ALA A 206 17.69 6.85 -0.39
CA ALA A 206 18.82 7.30 0.43
C ALA A 206 18.93 8.84 0.49
N HIS A 207 18.00 9.57 -0.15
CA HIS A 207 18.07 11.01 -0.26
C HIS A 207 17.82 11.69 1.10
N PRO A 208 18.55 12.75 1.47
CA PRO A 208 18.36 13.44 2.76
C PRO A 208 16.92 13.88 3.02
N LEU A 209 16.21 14.40 2.02
CA LEU A 209 14.81 14.79 2.17
C LEU A 209 13.87 13.61 2.46
N TYR A 210 14.19 12.41 1.93
CA TYR A 210 13.39 11.21 2.20
C TYR A 210 13.68 10.68 3.59
N LEU A 211 14.96 10.57 3.95
CA LEU A 211 15.39 10.13 5.29
C LEU A 211 14.91 11.08 6.39
N GLY A 212 14.84 12.38 6.10
CA GLY A 212 14.33 13.42 6.99
C GLY A 212 12.80 13.55 7.02
N GLY A 213 12.07 12.76 6.22
CA GLY A 213 10.60 12.77 6.20
C GLY A 213 9.96 13.99 5.51
N SER A 214 10.74 14.81 4.80
CA SER A 214 10.23 15.94 4.01
C SER A 214 9.56 15.50 2.70
N ILE A 215 9.94 14.35 2.17
CA ILE A 215 9.32 13.73 1.00
C ILE A 215 8.94 12.28 1.29
N ILE A 216 7.89 11.81 0.62
CA ILE A 216 7.37 10.45 0.73
C ILE A 216 7.21 9.87 -0.68
N LEU A 217 7.79 8.69 -0.92
CA LEU A 217 7.69 8.02 -2.21
C LEU A 217 6.36 7.27 -2.30
N GLN A 218 5.43 7.82 -3.07
CA GLN A 218 4.07 7.31 -3.18
C GLN A 218 3.57 7.51 -4.60
N ASP A 219 3.01 6.45 -5.19
CA ASP A 219 2.39 6.51 -6.52
C ASP A 219 1.28 7.57 -6.56
N LYS A 220 1.19 8.30 -7.68
CA LYS A 220 0.22 9.38 -7.87
C LYS A 220 -1.23 8.93 -7.63
N ALA A 221 -1.61 7.76 -8.15
CA ALA A 221 -2.97 7.28 -8.00
C ALA A 221 -3.29 7.01 -6.52
N SER A 222 -2.30 6.54 -5.74
CA SER A 222 -2.46 6.38 -4.29
C SER A 222 -2.53 7.70 -3.51
N CYS A 223 -2.22 8.84 -4.11
CA CYS A 223 -2.39 10.18 -3.50
C CYS A 223 -3.79 10.77 -3.76
N MET A 224 -4.52 10.30 -4.77
CA MET A 224 -5.84 10.84 -5.14
C MET A 224 -6.90 10.70 -4.03
N PRO A 225 -7.01 9.59 -3.26
CA PRO A 225 -8.08 9.43 -2.28
C PRO A 225 -8.11 10.51 -1.19
N ALA A 226 -6.94 10.91 -0.67
CA ALA A 226 -6.87 11.96 0.34
C ALA A 226 -7.36 13.33 -0.20
N HIS A 227 -7.04 13.64 -1.46
CA HIS A 227 -7.57 14.81 -2.16
C HIS A 227 -9.06 14.70 -2.47
N VAL A 228 -9.61 13.50 -2.65
CA VAL A 228 -11.06 13.29 -2.88
C VAL A 228 -11.85 13.41 -1.58
N VAL A 229 -11.29 13.00 -0.44
CA VAL A 229 -11.91 13.20 0.90
C VAL A 229 -12.05 14.69 1.22
N ARG A 230 -11.05 15.52 0.86
CA ARG A 230 -11.00 16.97 1.16
C ARG A 230 -11.24 17.27 2.66
N PRO A 231 -10.51 16.63 3.60
CA PRO A 231 -10.76 16.82 5.01
C PRO A 231 -10.43 18.26 5.42
N ALA A 232 -11.33 18.88 6.18
CA ALA A 232 -11.10 20.22 6.72
C ALA A 232 -10.10 20.18 7.89
N ALA A 233 -9.25 21.18 8.02
CA ALA A 233 -8.43 21.35 9.22
C ALA A 233 -9.34 21.44 10.47
N GLY A 234 -8.98 20.71 11.52
CA GLY A 234 -9.75 20.64 12.78
C GLY A 234 -10.83 19.56 12.81
N SER A 235 -11.15 18.93 11.67
CA SER A 235 -12.18 17.88 11.60
C SER A 235 -11.70 16.51 12.13
N THR A 236 -12.65 15.61 12.33
CA THR A 236 -12.37 14.20 12.67
C THR A 236 -12.60 13.29 11.46
N VAL A 237 -11.62 12.44 11.16
CA VAL A 237 -11.60 11.55 9.99
C VAL A 237 -11.41 10.09 10.40
N LEU A 238 -12.07 9.16 9.70
CA LEU A 238 -11.81 7.72 9.78
C LEU A 238 -10.91 7.28 8.61
N ASP A 239 -9.92 6.44 8.88
CA ASP A 239 -9.19 5.67 7.88
C ASP A 239 -9.43 4.18 8.15
N ALA A 240 -10.31 3.55 7.36
CA ALA A 240 -10.88 2.24 7.67
C ALA A 240 -9.90 1.07 7.48
N CYS A 241 -8.91 1.23 6.60
CA CYS A 241 -7.93 0.20 6.23
C CYS A 241 -6.55 0.86 6.10
N ALA A 242 -6.10 1.45 7.20
CA ALA A 242 -5.12 2.53 7.18
C ALA A 242 -3.69 2.07 6.89
N ALA A 243 -3.32 0.85 7.29
CA ALA A 243 -1.93 0.44 7.21
C ALA A 243 -1.51 0.15 5.76
N PRO A 244 -0.28 0.49 5.33
CA PRO A 244 0.87 0.92 6.14
C PRO A 244 0.98 2.44 6.39
N GLY A 245 -0.08 3.24 6.15
CA GLY A 245 -0.13 4.64 6.61
C GLY A 245 0.20 5.72 5.56
N ASN A 246 0.41 5.36 4.29
CA ASN A 246 0.70 6.34 3.23
C ASN A 246 -0.46 7.34 3.04
N LYS A 247 -1.71 6.84 2.99
CA LYS A 247 -2.90 7.69 2.85
C LYS A 247 -3.25 8.39 4.16
N THR A 248 -3.08 7.73 5.30
CA THR A 248 -3.27 8.32 6.63
C THR A 248 -2.35 9.52 6.88
N SER A 249 -1.05 9.38 6.59
CA SER A 249 -0.08 10.49 6.70
C SER A 249 -0.36 11.60 5.69
N HIS A 250 -0.92 11.26 4.52
CA HIS A 250 -1.35 12.25 3.55
C HIS A 250 -2.53 13.08 4.06
N MET A 251 -3.55 12.44 4.66
CA MET A 251 -4.65 13.16 5.31
C MET A 251 -4.15 14.08 6.43
N ALA A 252 -3.24 13.60 7.29
CA ALA A 252 -2.65 14.44 8.35
C ALA A 252 -1.91 15.66 7.78
N SER A 253 -1.20 15.47 6.66
CA SER A 253 -0.51 16.52 5.94
C SER A 253 -1.47 17.56 5.34
N LEU A 254 -2.57 17.13 4.73
CA LEU A 254 -3.59 18.04 4.16
C LEU A 254 -4.35 18.81 5.25
N MET A 255 -4.57 18.18 6.41
CA MET A 255 -5.21 18.80 7.57
C MET A 255 -4.28 19.72 8.37
N GLY A 256 -2.99 19.80 8.00
CA GLY A 256 -2.00 20.61 8.70
C GLY A 256 -1.83 20.22 10.16
N ASN A 257 -1.92 18.92 10.50
CA ASN A 257 -1.93 18.42 11.88
C ASN A 257 -3.00 19.08 12.78
N SER A 258 -4.13 19.51 12.23
CA SER A 258 -5.26 20.03 12.99
C SER A 258 -6.46 19.09 12.93
N GLY A 259 -6.99 18.68 14.08
CA GLY A 259 -8.13 17.76 14.18
C GLY A 259 -7.73 16.38 14.69
N ARG A 260 -8.37 15.32 14.18
CA ARG A 260 -8.10 13.93 14.58
C ARG A 260 -8.33 12.95 13.43
N ILE A 261 -7.48 11.93 13.34
CA ILE A 261 -7.64 10.80 12.43
C ILE A 261 -7.66 9.52 13.25
N PHE A 262 -8.76 8.76 13.18
CA PHE A 262 -8.79 7.39 13.69
C PHE A 262 -8.40 6.42 12.59
N ALA A 263 -7.31 5.69 12.79
CA ALA A 263 -6.75 4.78 11.79
C ALA A 263 -6.89 3.32 12.24
N PHE A 264 -7.57 2.51 11.43
CA PHE A 264 -7.89 1.12 11.77
C PHE A 264 -7.19 0.15 10.82
N ASP A 265 -6.64 -0.93 11.36
CA ASP A 265 -6.20 -2.10 10.59
C ASP A 265 -6.22 -3.33 11.51
N MET A 266 -6.54 -4.51 10.96
CA MET A 266 -6.59 -5.75 11.74
C MET A 266 -5.20 -6.37 11.95
N ASP A 267 -4.22 -6.04 11.12
CA ASP A 267 -2.86 -6.57 11.22
C ASP A 267 -1.99 -5.66 12.08
N ARG A 268 -1.66 -6.14 13.29
CA ARG A 268 -0.82 -5.41 14.24
C ARG A 268 0.55 -5.01 13.67
N ARG A 269 1.18 -5.86 12.85
CA ARG A 269 2.50 -5.57 12.27
C ARG A 269 2.43 -4.48 11.21
N ARG A 270 1.36 -4.49 10.40
CA ARG A 270 1.10 -3.40 9.44
C ARG A 270 0.78 -2.11 10.18
N LEU A 271 0.00 -2.17 11.26
CA LEU A 271 -0.31 -1.02 12.10
C LEU A 271 0.95 -0.43 12.77
N ASP A 272 1.87 -1.26 13.27
CA ASP A 272 3.17 -0.80 13.79
C ASP A 272 4.02 -0.12 12.70
N THR A 273 3.87 -0.54 11.43
CA THR A 273 4.50 0.13 10.28
C THR A 273 3.88 1.50 10.03
N LEU A 274 2.54 1.60 10.09
CA LEU A 274 1.83 2.88 10.03
C LEU A 274 2.34 3.83 11.10
N ILE A 275 2.41 3.39 12.37
CA ILE A 275 2.86 4.24 13.48
C ILE A 275 4.29 4.75 13.25
N LYS A 276 5.20 3.89 12.80
CA LYS A 276 6.58 4.30 12.48
C LYS A 276 6.62 5.32 11.34
N LEU A 277 5.85 5.09 10.29
CA LEU A 277 5.79 5.97 9.12
C LEU A 277 5.21 7.33 9.51
N THR A 278 4.09 7.35 10.21
CA THR A 278 3.41 8.59 10.60
C THR A 278 4.23 9.41 11.59
N ASN A 279 4.92 8.76 12.54
CA ASN A 279 5.85 9.45 13.44
C ASN A 279 7.03 10.06 12.68
N SER A 280 7.62 9.32 11.73
CA SER A 280 8.71 9.83 10.89
C SER A 280 8.26 10.99 9.99
N ALA A 281 7.00 10.95 9.55
CA ALA A 281 6.34 12.01 8.79
C ALA A 281 5.80 13.15 9.66
N LYS A 282 6.09 13.18 10.98
CA LYS A 282 5.67 14.22 11.92
C LYS A 282 4.14 14.40 12.00
N CYS A 283 3.38 13.32 11.81
CA CYS A 283 1.92 13.35 11.96
C CYS A 283 1.55 13.22 13.44
N GLU A 284 0.80 14.19 13.98
CA GLU A 284 0.52 14.28 15.43
C GLU A 284 -0.93 13.95 15.78
N ILE A 285 -1.82 13.94 14.79
CA ILE A 285 -3.27 13.82 14.99
C ILE A 285 -3.83 12.40 14.79
N ILE A 286 -2.97 11.38 14.75
CA ILE A 286 -3.37 10.00 14.38
C ILE A 286 -3.53 9.14 15.64
N THR A 287 -4.70 8.53 15.78
CA THR A 287 -5.01 7.49 16.78
C THR A 287 -5.18 6.15 16.08
N ALA A 288 -4.15 5.30 16.16
CA ALA A 288 -4.14 3.98 15.54
C ALA A 288 -4.79 2.92 16.44
N GLN A 289 -5.71 2.12 15.91
CA GLN A 289 -6.43 1.06 16.62
C GLN A 289 -6.36 -0.26 15.85
N CYS A 290 -6.05 -1.35 16.57
CA CYS A 290 -5.94 -2.69 15.99
C CYS A 290 -7.28 -3.42 16.13
N ILE A 291 -8.25 -3.08 15.27
CA ILE A 291 -9.63 -3.57 15.30
C ILE A 291 -10.16 -3.63 13.87
N SER A 292 -11.11 -4.50 13.60
CA SER A 292 -11.86 -4.49 12.34
C SER A 292 -12.72 -3.23 12.27
N PHE A 293 -12.67 -2.53 11.14
CA PHE A 293 -13.52 -1.35 10.92
C PHE A 293 -15.02 -1.69 10.99
N LEU A 294 -15.41 -2.89 10.56
CA LEU A 294 -16.81 -3.34 10.58
C LEU A 294 -17.33 -3.62 12.00
N ASP A 295 -16.44 -3.80 12.98
CA ASP A 295 -16.80 -4.06 14.37
C ASP A 295 -17.02 -2.77 15.16
N LEU A 296 -16.74 -1.61 14.57
CA LEU A 296 -17.01 -0.32 15.20
C LEU A 296 -18.51 -0.13 15.35
N ASN A 297 -18.92 0.52 16.43
CA ASN A 297 -20.28 1.02 16.57
C ASN A 297 -20.33 2.46 16.03
N PRO A 298 -21.03 2.73 14.91
CA PRO A 298 -21.15 4.09 14.36
C PRO A 298 -21.80 5.10 15.33
N LEU A 299 -22.53 4.62 16.33
CA LEU A 299 -23.20 5.42 17.36
C LEU A 299 -22.38 5.54 18.66
N ASP A 300 -21.15 5.02 18.70
CA ASP A 300 -20.25 5.22 19.84
C ASP A 300 -19.92 6.72 20.00
N PRO A 301 -20.08 7.33 21.20
CA PRO A 301 -19.70 8.71 21.45
C PRO A 301 -18.27 9.07 21.03
N GLN A 302 -17.34 8.11 21.04
CA GLN A 302 -15.97 8.31 20.58
C GLN A 302 -15.90 8.78 19.12
N TYR A 303 -16.82 8.30 18.28
CA TYR A 303 -16.87 8.57 16.84
C TYR A 303 -17.95 9.58 16.45
N ALA A 304 -18.67 10.15 17.42
CA ALA A 304 -19.75 11.09 17.16
C ALA A 304 -19.31 12.33 16.38
N SER A 305 -18.05 12.75 16.48
CA SER A 305 -17.52 13.93 15.76
C SER A 305 -16.98 13.63 14.37
N VAL A 306 -17.02 12.38 13.89
CA VAL A 306 -16.47 12.01 12.59
C VAL A 306 -17.26 12.69 11.47
N GLU A 307 -16.55 13.39 10.59
CA GLU A 307 -17.11 14.10 9.43
C GLU A 307 -16.67 13.52 8.09
N TYR A 308 -15.55 12.78 8.06
CA TYR A 308 -14.95 12.29 6.83
C TYR A 308 -14.49 10.84 6.99
N ALA A 309 -14.48 10.08 5.89
CA ALA A 309 -13.91 8.74 5.87
C ALA A 309 -13.08 8.47 4.61
N LEU A 310 -11.93 7.82 4.78
CA LEU A 310 -11.11 7.25 3.72
C LEU A 310 -11.19 5.73 3.80
N LEU A 311 -11.60 5.12 2.70
CA LEU A 311 -11.80 3.68 2.57
C LEU A 311 -10.89 3.15 1.46
N ASP A 312 -9.78 2.53 1.85
CA ASP A 312 -8.84 1.85 0.94
C ASP A 312 -8.76 0.36 1.30
N PRO A 313 -9.86 -0.40 1.13
CA PRO A 313 -9.94 -1.78 1.57
C PRO A 313 -9.03 -2.71 0.77
N SER A 314 -8.85 -3.93 1.29
CA SER A 314 -8.22 -5.02 0.55
C SER A 314 -8.85 -5.21 -0.83
N CYS A 315 -7.99 -5.18 -1.86
CA CYS A 315 -8.31 -5.36 -3.27
C CYS A 315 -7.53 -6.56 -3.85
N SER A 316 -7.90 -6.99 -5.05
CA SER A 316 -7.11 -7.96 -5.82
C SER A 316 -5.65 -7.48 -6.02
N GLY A 317 -5.45 -6.17 -6.15
CA GLY A 317 -4.16 -5.57 -6.48
C GLY A 317 -3.71 -5.81 -7.91
N SER A 318 -4.67 -6.06 -8.80
CA SER A 318 -4.48 -6.29 -10.24
C SER A 318 -3.91 -5.07 -10.97
N GLY A 319 -4.07 -3.85 -10.43
CA GLY A 319 -3.56 -2.63 -11.03
C GLY A 319 -2.11 -2.28 -10.67
N ILE A 320 -1.50 -2.95 -9.69
CA ILE A 320 -0.15 -2.60 -9.26
C ILE A 320 0.89 -3.20 -10.22
N VAL A 321 1.40 -2.38 -11.14
CA VAL A 321 2.35 -2.74 -12.22
C VAL A 321 3.63 -3.38 -11.67
N SER A 322 4.09 -2.89 -10.51
CA SER A 322 5.30 -3.35 -9.86
C SER A 322 5.06 -4.41 -8.78
N ARG A 323 3.87 -5.03 -8.72
CA ARG A 323 3.59 -6.02 -7.67
C ARG A 323 4.30 -7.31 -8.02
N LEU A 324 5.50 -7.44 -7.48
CA LEU A 324 6.19 -8.72 -7.39
C LEU A 324 5.29 -9.78 -6.72
N ASP A 325 4.33 -9.41 -5.88
CA ASP A 325 3.34 -10.37 -5.33
C ASP A 325 2.27 -10.81 -6.36
N ALA A 326 1.97 -10.04 -7.41
CA ALA A 326 1.16 -10.53 -8.53
C ALA A 326 1.91 -11.59 -9.36
N LEU A 327 3.25 -11.53 -9.37
CA LEU A 327 4.05 -12.63 -9.89
C LEU A 327 3.88 -13.90 -9.06
N VAL A 328 3.65 -13.77 -7.74
CA VAL A 328 3.38 -14.94 -6.88
C VAL A 328 2.04 -15.58 -7.26
N ASP A 329 0.99 -14.78 -7.49
CA ASP A 329 -0.30 -15.33 -7.94
C ASP A 329 -0.18 -15.97 -9.33
N THR A 330 0.54 -15.35 -10.27
CA THR A 330 0.83 -15.92 -11.60
C THR A 330 1.65 -17.21 -11.50
N TYR A 331 2.65 -17.21 -10.63
CA TYR A 331 3.49 -18.37 -10.34
C TYR A 331 2.67 -19.52 -9.75
N ILE A 332 1.82 -19.25 -8.76
CA ILE A 332 0.92 -20.24 -8.15
C ILE A 332 -0.01 -20.83 -9.23
N ALA A 333 -0.61 -19.99 -10.06
CA ALA A 333 -1.45 -20.45 -11.16
C ALA A 333 -0.67 -21.35 -12.15
N ALA A 334 0.56 -20.97 -12.49
CA ALA A 334 1.40 -21.72 -13.42
C ALA A 334 1.84 -23.08 -12.86
N ILE A 335 2.16 -23.20 -11.57
CA ILE A 335 2.50 -24.49 -10.96
C ILE A 335 1.28 -25.41 -10.82
N SER A 336 0.08 -24.84 -10.64
CA SER A 336 -1.18 -25.58 -10.49
C SER A 336 -1.73 -26.16 -11.79
N LYS A 337 -1.30 -25.66 -12.96
CA LYS A 337 -1.59 -26.32 -14.25
C LYS A 337 -0.85 -27.67 -14.28
N LYS A 338 -1.55 -28.78 -14.08
CA LYS A 338 -1.02 -30.13 -14.37
C LYS A 338 -1.16 -30.40 -15.87
N ASP A 339 -0.18 -31.11 -16.42
CA ASP A 339 -0.25 -31.66 -17.78
C ASP A 339 -1.35 -32.72 -17.82
N GLU A 340 -2.51 -32.38 -18.38
CA GLU A 340 -3.36 -33.18 -19.26
C GLU A 340 -4.64 -32.40 -19.61
N SER A 341 -5.15 -32.69 -20.81
CA SER A 341 -6.38 -32.23 -21.42
C SER A 341 -7.61 -32.16 -20.49
N GLU A 342 -8.48 -31.18 -20.78
CA GLU A 342 -9.81 -30.90 -20.21
C GLU A 342 -9.88 -29.87 -19.06
N GLY A 343 -10.64 -28.78 -19.31
CA GLY A 343 -11.23 -27.94 -18.27
C GLY A 343 -10.52 -26.61 -17.97
N THR A 344 -10.73 -25.59 -18.81
CA THR A 344 -10.39 -24.18 -18.54
C THR A 344 -11.21 -23.54 -17.41
N ASP A 345 -12.18 -24.26 -16.83
CA ASP A 345 -13.29 -23.63 -16.11
C ASP A 345 -13.09 -23.59 -14.57
N ALA A 346 -12.24 -24.46 -14.01
CA ALA A 346 -12.05 -24.55 -12.56
C ALA A 346 -11.18 -23.42 -11.97
N VAL A 347 -10.22 -22.89 -12.75
CA VAL A 347 -9.35 -21.78 -12.31
C VAL A 347 -10.07 -20.43 -12.41
N GLY A 348 -10.92 -20.25 -13.43
CA GLY A 348 -11.78 -19.08 -13.57
C GLY A 348 -12.76 -18.92 -12.42
N ALA A 349 -13.44 -20.01 -12.03
CA ALA A 349 -14.41 -20.01 -10.93
C ALA A 349 -13.80 -19.62 -9.57
N GLY A 350 -12.56 -20.05 -9.28
CA GLY A 350 -11.86 -19.68 -8.04
C GLY A 350 -11.42 -18.21 -7.98
N GLN A 351 -11.06 -17.64 -9.12
CA GLN A 351 -10.69 -16.22 -9.21
C GLN A 351 -11.91 -15.31 -9.17
N GLU A 352 -12.99 -15.68 -9.86
CA GLU A 352 -14.25 -14.95 -9.88
C GLU A 352 -14.91 -14.93 -8.49
N SER A 353 -14.94 -16.07 -7.80
CA SER A 353 -15.43 -16.14 -6.41
C SER A 353 -14.61 -15.29 -5.45
N ARG A 354 -13.27 -15.24 -5.59
CA ARG A 354 -12.42 -14.34 -4.80
C ARG A 354 -12.72 -12.87 -5.07
N LEU A 355 -12.85 -12.47 -6.34
CA LEU A 355 -13.19 -11.10 -6.71
C LEU A 355 -14.55 -10.70 -6.15
N LYS A 356 -15.54 -11.58 -6.24
CA LYS A 356 -16.87 -11.35 -5.65
C LYS A 356 -16.81 -11.19 -4.13
N ASN A 357 -16.08 -12.05 -3.42
CA ASN A 357 -15.93 -11.94 -1.97
C ASN A 357 -15.25 -10.63 -1.55
N LEU A 358 -14.24 -10.18 -2.32
CA LEU A 358 -13.61 -8.88 -2.10
C LEU A 358 -14.60 -7.74 -2.34
N ALA A 359 -15.37 -7.78 -3.44
CA ALA A 359 -16.40 -6.78 -3.74
C ALA A 359 -17.51 -6.73 -2.67
N ASP A 360 -17.94 -7.88 -2.14
CA ASP A 360 -18.94 -7.98 -1.07
C ASP A 360 -18.40 -7.36 0.24
N PHE A 361 -17.14 -7.62 0.58
CA PHE A 361 -16.44 -6.96 1.70
C PHE A 361 -16.32 -5.45 1.49
N GLN A 362 -15.90 -5.01 0.30
CA GLN A 362 -15.73 -3.60 -0.05
C GLN A 362 -17.07 -2.84 0.05
N THR A 363 -18.15 -3.43 -0.46
CA THR A 363 -19.52 -2.90 -0.30
C THR A 363 -19.86 -2.71 1.18
N SER A 364 -19.58 -3.72 2.01
CA SER A 364 -19.87 -3.69 3.45
C SER A 364 -19.11 -2.57 4.17
N ILE A 365 -17.84 -2.35 3.83
CA ILE A 365 -17.02 -1.26 4.39
C ILE A 365 -17.61 0.11 4.06
N ILE A 366 -18.04 0.33 2.82
CA ILE A 366 -18.64 1.61 2.41
C ILE A 366 -19.97 1.86 3.12
N LEU A 367 -20.87 0.87 3.11
CA LEU A 367 -22.17 0.99 3.78
C LEU A 367 -22.00 1.18 5.30
N HIS A 368 -21.02 0.54 5.92
CA HIS A 368 -20.71 0.74 7.33
C HIS A 368 -20.24 2.18 7.62
N ALA A 369 -19.36 2.74 6.78
CA ALA A 369 -18.90 4.12 6.93
C ALA A 369 -20.05 5.14 6.77
N MET A 370 -21.03 4.86 5.92
CA MET A 370 -22.21 5.72 5.71
C MET A 370 -23.14 5.80 6.93
N ARG A 371 -23.08 4.83 7.85
CA ARG A 371 -23.87 4.82 9.09
C ARG A 371 -23.38 5.78 10.17
N PHE A 372 -22.17 6.34 10.03
CA PHE A 372 -21.68 7.34 10.97
C PHE A 372 -22.46 8.65 10.78
N PRO A 373 -23.20 9.12 11.80
CA PRO A 373 -24.22 10.17 11.63
C PRO A 373 -23.72 11.45 11.00
N ASN A 374 -22.51 11.87 11.37
CA ASN A 374 -21.94 13.15 10.97
C ASN A 374 -21.01 13.04 9.77
N VAL A 375 -20.79 11.84 9.21
CA VAL A 375 -19.96 11.69 8.00
C VAL A 375 -20.64 12.38 6.83
N LYS A 376 -19.94 13.36 6.26
CA LYS A 376 -20.40 14.19 5.14
C LYS A 376 -19.80 13.74 3.82
N ARG A 377 -18.59 13.18 3.86
CA ARG A 377 -17.85 12.81 2.66
C ARG A 377 -16.98 11.58 2.87
N ILE A 378 -16.97 10.70 1.88
CA ILE A 378 -16.26 9.42 1.90
C ILE A 378 -15.47 9.29 0.60
N SER A 379 -14.19 8.90 0.68
CA SER A 379 -13.47 8.39 -0.48
C SER A 379 -13.39 6.88 -0.39
N TYR A 380 -13.74 6.20 -1.48
CA TYR A 380 -13.50 4.79 -1.69
C TYR A 380 -12.43 4.63 -2.77
N SER A 381 -11.44 3.77 -2.54
CA SER A 381 -10.42 3.49 -3.52
C SER A 381 -9.98 2.04 -3.55
N THR A 382 -9.53 1.58 -4.72
CA THR A 382 -8.90 0.28 -4.87
C THR A 382 -7.68 0.36 -5.77
N CYS A 383 -6.80 -0.60 -5.58
CA CYS A 383 -5.68 -0.94 -6.42
C CYS A 383 -6.02 -1.94 -7.53
N SER A 384 -7.29 -1.98 -7.97
CA SER A 384 -7.82 -2.96 -8.93
C SER A 384 -8.20 -2.30 -10.26
N VAL A 385 -8.03 -3.05 -11.35
CA VAL A 385 -8.56 -2.68 -12.68
C VAL A 385 -9.93 -3.30 -12.96
N HIS A 386 -10.40 -4.25 -12.14
CA HIS A 386 -11.67 -4.95 -12.34
C HIS A 386 -12.86 -4.09 -11.93
N ASP A 387 -13.83 -3.95 -12.83
CA ASP A 387 -15.12 -3.28 -12.60
C ASP A 387 -15.93 -3.91 -11.45
N VAL A 388 -15.83 -5.23 -11.26
CA VAL A 388 -16.46 -5.97 -10.16
C VAL A 388 -16.08 -5.40 -8.78
N GLU A 389 -14.84 -4.96 -8.61
CA GLU A 389 -14.34 -4.33 -7.37
C GLU A 389 -14.47 -2.80 -7.40
N ASN A 390 -14.99 -2.19 -8.47
CA ASN A 390 -14.94 -0.75 -8.69
C ASN A 390 -16.36 -0.21 -8.94
N GLU A 391 -16.74 -0.03 -10.20
CA GLU A 391 -18.04 0.49 -10.61
C GLU A 391 -19.20 -0.36 -10.09
N ALA A 392 -19.08 -1.69 -10.10
CA ALA A 392 -20.13 -2.57 -9.62
C ALA A 392 -20.38 -2.40 -8.11
N VAL A 393 -19.32 -2.18 -7.33
CA VAL A 393 -19.42 -1.85 -5.90
C VAL A 393 -20.12 -0.50 -5.71
N VAL A 394 -19.72 0.52 -6.48
CA VAL A 394 -20.35 1.85 -6.41
C VAL A 394 -21.84 1.76 -6.77
N ALA A 395 -22.19 1.07 -7.86
CA ALA A 395 -23.58 0.87 -8.29
C ALA A 395 -24.41 0.22 -7.19
N ARG A 396 -23.90 -0.87 -6.59
CA ARG A 396 -24.56 -1.58 -5.51
C ARG A 396 -24.77 -0.70 -4.28
N VAL A 397 -23.77 0.09 -3.90
CA VAL A 397 -23.88 1.03 -2.77
C VAL A 397 -24.95 2.09 -3.04
N LEU A 398 -24.98 2.69 -4.23
CA LEU A 398 -25.98 3.71 -4.59
C LEU A 398 -27.40 3.14 -4.64
N GLN A 399 -27.57 1.86 -4.96
CA GLN A 399 -28.87 1.18 -4.96
C GLN A 399 -29.33 0.75 -3.56
N SER A 400 -28.40 0.58 -2.61
CA SER A 400 -28.70 0.04 -1.27
C SER A 400 -29.07 1.11 -0.24
N GLN A 401 -28.92 2.39 -0.58
CA GLN A 401 -29.19 3.52 0.30
C GLN A 401 -29.49 4.79 -0.50
N ASP A 402 -30.11 5.78 0.14
CA ASP A 402 -30.55 7.03 -0.47
C ASP A 402 -30.08 8.30 0.29
N GLU A 403 -29.19 8.13 1.27
CA GLU A 403 -28.61 9.22 2.07
C GLU A 403 -27.38 9.85 1.41
N PHE A 404 -26.67 9.11 0.58
CA PHE A 404 -25.43 9.50 -0.08
C PHE A 404 -25.55 9.36 -1.60
N GLY A 405 -24.96 10.34 -2.31
CA GLY A 405 -24.72 10.28 -3.75
C GLY A 405 -23.25 10.44 -4.08
N LEU A 406 -22.91 10.38 -5.38
CA LEU A 406 -21.56 10.63 -5.84
C LEU A 406 -21.20 12.12 -5.73
N ALA A 407 -19.96 12.39 -5.34
CA ALA A 407 -19.38 13.72 -5.45
C ALA A 407 -19.30 14.12 -6.92
N SER A 408 -19.51 15.40 -7.22
CA SER A 408 -19.43 15.91 -8.59
C SER A 408 -18.06 15.63 -9.20
N ALA A 409 -18.00 15.37 -10.51
CA ALA A 409 -16.76 15.26 -11.26
C ALA A 409 -15.80 16.45 -11.04
N LYS A 410 -16.33 17.65 -10.77
CA LYS A 410 -15.55 18.87 -10.44
C LYS A 410 -14.82 18.78 -9.10
N ASP A 411 -15.30 17.94 -8.19
CA ASP A 411 -14.75 17.74 -6.85
C ASP A 411 -13.92 16.45 -6.72
N VAL A 412 -13.76 15.69 -7.82
CA VAL A 412 -13.04 14.41 -7.86
C VAL A 412 -11.98 14.49 -8.95
N ILE A 413 -10.83 15.07 -8.58
CA ILE A 413 -9.65 15.29 -9.44
C ILE A 413 -10.08 15.85 -10.82
N PRO A 414 -10.55 17.10 -10.89
CA PRO A 414 -11.25 17.63 -12.06
C PRO A 414 -10.41 17.66 -13.35
N THR A 415 -9.09 17.79 -13.22
CA THR A 415 -8.15 17.81 -14.34
C THR A 415 -7.79 16.42 -14.85
N TRP A 416 -8.19 15.34 -14.15
CA TRP A 416 -7.87 13.98 -14.54
C TRP A 416 -8.83 13.44 -15.61
N PRO A 417 -8.34 13.01 -16.79
CA PRO A 417 -9.18 12.74 -17.95
C PRO A 417 -9.85 11.36 -17.90
N ARG A 418 -9.19 10.34 -17.34
CA ARG A 418 -9.72 8.97 -17.34
C ARG A 418 -10.74 8.80 -16.22
N ARG A 419 -12.01 8.62 -16.60
CA ARG A 419 -13.13 8.45 -15.66
C ARG A 419 -13.54 6.98 -15.53
N GLY A 420 -14.58 6.71 -14.74
CA GLY A 420 -15.14 5.36 -14.58
C GLY A 420 -15.72 4.80 -15.86
N LEU A 421 -15.96 3.49 -15.84
CA LEU A 421 -16.60 2.77 -16.93
C LEU A 421 -18.12 2.92 -16.89
N GLU A 422 -18.74 2.94 -18.07
CA GLU A 422 -20.20 2.80 -18.18
C GLU A 422 -20.54 1.32 -17.95
N THR A 423 -21.13 0.99 -16.80
CA THR A 423 -21.51 -0.38 -16.43
C THR A 423 -23.01 -0.46 -16.14
N ALA A 424 -23.54 -1.69 -16.12
CA ALA A 424 -24.90 -1.90 -15.62
C ALA A 424 -25.06 -1.34 -14.20
N GLY A 425 -26.06 -0.48 -13.99
CA GLY A 425 -26.35 0.14 -12.71
C GLY A 425 -25.73 1.52 -12.47
N LEU A 426 -24.94 2.05 -13.40
CA LEU A 426 -24.46 3.44 -13.38
C LEU A 426 -24.88 4.18 -14.66
N THR A 427 -25.31 5.43 -14.50
CA THR A 427 -25.48 6.34 -15.65
C THR A 427 -24.14 6.85 -16.15
N LYS A 428 -24.10 7.35 -17.38
CA LYS A 428 -22.91 8.01 -17.95
C LYS A 428 -22.40 9.16 -17.08
N ASP A 429 -23.30 9.97 -16.54
CA ASP A 429 -22.94 11.08 -15.65
C ASP A 429 -22.35 10.60 -14.32
N GLN A 430 -22.85 9.48 -13.79
CA GLN A 430 -22.30 8.85 -12.60
C GLN A 430 -20.90 8.28 -12.88
N ALA A 431 -20.71 7.58 -14.00
CA ALA A 431 -19.39 7.07 -14.41
C ALA A 431 -18.36 8.21 -14.58
N ALA A 432 -18.79 9.36 -15.11
CA ALA A 432 -17.95 10.55 -15.23
C ALA A 432 -17.53 11.17 -13.87
N CYS A 433 -18.23 10.85 -12.79
CA CYS A 433 -17.86 11.28 -11.42
C CYS A 433 -16.80 10.38 -10.77
N LEU A 434 -16.47 9.23 -11.39
CA LEU A 434 -15.48 8.28 -10.89
C LEU A 434 -14.13 8.53 -11.57
N VAL A 435 -13.05 8.11 -10.91
CA VAL A 435 -11.68 8.22 -11.44
C VAL A 435 -11.08 6.83 -11.60
N ARG A 436 -10.56 6.55 -12.80
CA ARG A 436 -9.71 5.40 -13.07
C ARG A 436 -8.33 5.85 -13.48
N THR A 437 -7.34 5.05 -13.13
CA THR A 437 -5.98 5.19 -13.62
C THR A 437 -5.52 3.83 -14.10
N LEU A 438 -4.65 3.82 -15.10
CA LEU A 438 -4.04 2.63 -15.68
C LEU A 438 -2.53 2.86 -15.91
N PRO A 439 -1.75 1.79 -16.14
CA PRO A 439 -0.32 1.90 -16.41
C PRO A 439 0.03 2.83 -17.58
N GLU A 440 -0.83 2.91 -18.59
CA GLU A 440 -0.66 3.78 -19.74
C GLU A 440 -0.75 5.27 -19.37
N ASP A 441 -1.38 5.59 -18.23
CA ASP A 441 -1.44 6.96 -17.68
C ASP A 441 -0.19 7.32 -16.86
N GLY A 442 0.79 6.42 -16.76
CA GLY A 442 2.05 6.63 -16.05
C GLY A 442 2.00 6.34 -14.55
N THR A 443 0.88 5.82 -14.05
CA THR A 443 0.65 5.45 -12.65
C THR A 443 0.42 3.95 -12.51
N ASN A 444 0.20 3.45 -11.30
CA ASN A 444 -0.43 2.14 -11.16
C ASN A 444 -1.90 2.19 -11.63
N GLY A 445 -2.46 1.03 -11.97
CA GLY A 445 -3.90 0.82 -12.08
C GLY A 445 -4.59 1.03 -10.73
N PHE A 446 -5.58 1.91 -10.71
CA PHE A 446 -6.24 2.37 -9.49
C PHE A 446 -7.64 2.91 -9.80
N PHE A 447 -8.51 2.91 -8.78
CA PHE A 447 -9.86 3.44 -8.85
C PHE A 447 -10.16 4.32 -7.63
N VAL A 448 -10.89 5.41 -7.84
CA VAL A 448 -11.37 6.29 -6.76
C VAL A 448 -12.80 6.75 -7.02
N ALA A 449 -13.63 6.66 -5.99
CA ALA A 449 -14.98 7.21 -5.94
C ALA A 449 -15.13 8.13 -4.73
N GLY A 450 -15.75 9.30 -4.90
CA GLY A 450 -16.15 10.17 -3.81
C GLY A 450 -17.65 10.07 -3.57
N PHE A 451 -18.08 9.90 -2.33
CA PHE A 451 -19.48 9.99 -1.92
C PHE A 451 -19.69 11.22 -1.03
N VAL A 452 -20.84 11.85 -1.16
CA VAL A 452 -21.28 13.00 -0.35
C VAL A 452 -22.67 12.75 0.20
N ARG A 453 -22.87 13.09 1.47
CA ARG A 453 -24.17 12.99 2.14
C ARG A 453 -25.12 14.03 1.53
N GLN A 454 -26.27 13.56 1.06
CA GLN A 454 -27.34 14.37 0.46
C GLN A 454 -28.52 14.55 1.41
N LYS A 455 -28.78 13.56 2.28
CA LYS A 455 -29.85 13.61 3.28
C LYS A 455 -29.30 13.48 4.70
N PRO A 456 -29.97 14.04 5.72
CA PRO A 456 -29.61 13.79 7.12
C PRO A 456 -29.56 12.30 7.44
N ALA A 457 -28.70 11.91 8.39
CA ALA A 457 -28.60 10.52 8.80
C ALA A 457 -29.88 10.03 9.49
N ASP A 458 -30.39 8.86 9.09
CA ASP A 458 -31.47 8.19 9.80
C ASP A 458 -30.89 7.36 10.96
N ILE A 459 -30.89 7.97 12.15
CA ILE A 459 -30.34 7.36 13.37
C ILE A 459 -31.14 6.14 13.80
N ASP A 460 -32.45 6.14 13.62
CA ASP A 460 -33.30 5.03 14.07
C ASP A 460 -33.17 3.83 13.14
N ARG A 461 -33.10 4.05 11.83
CA ARG A 461 -32.68 3.01 10.87
C ARG A 461 -31.30 2.45 11.21
N THR A 462 -30.36 3.31 11.59
CA THR A 462 -29.01 2.87 11.97
C THR A 462 -29.05 1.98 13.22
N LYS A 463 -29.82 2.34 14.25
CA LYS A 463 -30.01 1.50 15.46
C LYS A 463 -30.60 0.14 15.09
N GLN A 464 -31.69 0.12 14.31
CA GLN A 464 -32.34 -1.12 13.89
C GLN A 464 -31.37 -2.04 13.15
N GLN A 465 -30.61 -1.49 12.20
CA GLN A 465 -29.61 -2.26 11.45
C GLN A 465 -28.49 -2.83 12.33
N LEU A 466 -28.09 -2.12 13.39
CA LEU A 466 -27.09 -2.61 14.35
C LEU A 466 -27.67 -3.72 15.25
N GLU A 467 -28.95 -3.63 15.61
CA GLU A 467 -29.65 -4.68 16.36
C GLU A 467 -29.81 -5.96 15.51
N ASP A 468 -30.22 -5.83 14.25
CA ASP A 468 -30.35 -6.94 13.32
C ASP A 468 -29.01 -7.66 13.10
N LEU A 469 -27.91 -6.89 12.96
CA LEU A 469 -26.56 -7.44 12.84
C LEU A 469 -26.12 -8.18 14.11
N ARG A 470 -26.46 -7.67 15.30
CA ARG A 470 -26.18 -8.37 16.57
C ARG A 470 -26.96 -9.67 16.67
N ALA A 471 -28.25 -9.67 16.29
CA ALA A 471 -29.09 -10.86 16.32
C ALA A 471 -28.62 -11.95 15.34
N ALA A 472 -28.04 -11.57 14.19
CA ALA A 472 -27.49 -12.51 13.22
C ALA A 472 -26.20 -13.21 13.71
N VAL A 473 -25.43 -12.57 14.61
CA VAL A 473 -24.18 -13.10 15.16
C VAL A 473 -24.41 -13.90 16.44
N ASP A 474 -25.41 -13.53 17.25
CA ASP A 474 -25.81 -14.24 18.47
C ASP A 474 -27.34 -14.35 18.58
N PRO A 475 -27.95 -15.43 18.04
CA PRO A 475 -29.40 -15.63 18.07
C PRO A 475 -30.00 -15.75 19.48
N GLY A 476 -29.17 -15.94 20.51
CA GLY A 476 -29.60 -16.16 21.90
C GLY A 476 -29.74 -14.89 22.76
N ALA A 477 -29.30 -13.73 22.27
CA ALA A 477 -29.33 -12.47 23.02
C ALA A 477 -30.63 -11.65 22.85
N ALA A 478 -31.46 -12.00 21.85
CA ALA A 478 -32.73 -11.32 21.58
C ALA A 478 -33.87 -11.91 22.43
N GLY A 479 -33.88 -11.62 23.73
CA GLY A 479 -34.97 -12.07 24.59
C GLY A 479 -34.81 -11.72 26.06
N THR A 480 -34.78 -10.43 26.43
CA THR A 480 -35.12 -9.96 27.79
C THR A 480 -35.29 -8.44 27.85
N THR A 481 -36.16 -7.84 27.03
CA THR A 481 -36.58 -6.43 27.21
C THR A 481 -38.04 -6.20 26.85
N ALA A 482 -38.94 -7.00 27.42
CA ALA A 482 -40.35 -6.63 27.51
C ALA A 482 -40.94 -7.22 28.79
N ASP A 483 -41.00 -6.38 29.83
CA ASP A 483 -42.01 -6.34 30.90
C ASP A 483 -41.39 -5.94 32.24
N ARG A 484 -41.62 -4.67 32.63
CA ARG A 484 -42.12 -4.26 33.95
C ARG A 484 -42.14 -2.74 34.07
N LYS A 485 -43.24 -2.14 33.63
CA LYS A 485 -43.79 -0.92 34.24
C LYS A 485 -45.25 -1.17 34.59
N SER A 486 -45.51 -1.57 35.83
CA SER A 486 -46.71 -1.21 36.61
C SER A 486 -46.71 -1.95 37.96
N ASN A 487 -46.41 -1.25 39.05
CA ASN A 487 -47.37 -1.00 40.14
C ASN A 487 -46.68 -0.47 41.39
N GLN A 488 -47.12 0.72 41.80
CA GLN A 488 -46.98 1.25 43.15
C GLN A 488 -48.06 0.66 44.08
N ASN A 489 -47.77 0.74 45.38
CA ASN A 489 -48.63 0.61 46.58
C ASN A 489 -48.95 -0.80 47.12
N HIS A 490 -48.30 -1.21 48.21
CA HIS A 490 -48.82 -1.01 49.59
C HIS A 490 -47.88 -1.56 50.70
N SER A 491 -47.59 -0.67 51.65
CA SER A 491 -47.36 -0.82 53.10
C SER A 491 -47.16 -2.19 53.81
N VAL A 492 -46.05 -2.24 54.60
CA VAL A 492 -45.97 -2.46 56.08
C VAL A 492 -45.62 -3.85 56.68
N LYS A 493 -44.55 -3.80 57.50
CA LYS A 493 -44.13 -4.58 58.70
C LYS A 493 -43.47 -5.98 58.57
N GLY A 494 -42.24 -6.08 59.09
CA GLY A 494 -41.58 -7.36 59.42
C GLY A 494 -40.18 -7.27 60.04
N LYS A 495 -40.11 -6.94 61.34
CA LYS A 495 -39.10 -7.24 62.39
C LYS A 495 -37.59 -7.52 62.06
N LYS A 496 -36.76 -6.76 62.81
CA LYS A 496 -35.33 -6.97 63.15
C LYS A 496 -34.98 -8.39 63.63
N LYS A 497 -33.75 -8.87 63.29
CA LYS A 497 -32.82 -9.50 64.25
C LYS A 497 -31.36 -9.47 63.75
N ARG A 498 -30.45 -9.05 64.62
CA ARG A 498 -28.98 -9.05 64.49
C ARG A 498 -28.41 -10.46 64.73
N ARG A 499 -27.27 -10.79 64.12
CA ARG A 499 -26.13 -11.52 64.74
C ARG A 499 -24.95 -11.52 63.76
N GLY A 500 -23.74 -11.24 64.26
CA GLY A 500 -22.50 -11.15 63.49
C GLY A 500 -21.61 -12.39 63.59
N VAL A 501 -20.53 -12.39 62.81
CA VAL A 501 -19.34 -13.28 62.82
C VAL A 501 -18.27 -12.46 62.04
N ALA A 502 -17.15 -12.00 62.60
CA ALA A 502 -15.89 -12.68 62.98
C ALA A 502 -15.04 -13.21 61.79
N ASP A 503 -13.74 -12.88 61.87
CA ASP A 503 -12.62 -13.06 60.94
C ASP A 503 -12.42 -14.46 60.34
N VAL A 504 -11.63 -14.54 59.25
CA VAL A 504 -10.31 -15.26 59.22
C VAL A 504 -9.67 -15.20 57.81
N ASP A 505 -8.44 -14.67 57.80
CA ASP A 505 -7.26 -14.91 56.94
C ASP A 505 -7.27 -14.79 55.41
N ASN A 506 -6.40 -13.88 54.91
CA ASN A 506 -5.41 -14.22 53.89
C ASN A 506 -4.11 -13.41 54.10
N PRO A 507 -2.91 -14.02 53.98
CA PRO A 507 -1.68 -13.50 54.59
C PRO A 507 -0.87 -12.50 53.73
N ARG A 508 -0.02 -11.79 54.46
CA ARG A 508 0.94 -10.73 54.10
C ARG A 508 2.08 -11.18 53.15
N LEU A 509 2.39 -10.30 52.18
CA LEU A 509 3.65 -9.52 51.99
C LEU A 509 5.01 -10.15 52.42
N PRO A 510 6.14 -9.88 51.70
CA PRO A 510 6.85 -8.64 52.03
C PRO A 510 7.65 -7.94 50.92
N SER A 511 7.64 -6.61 51.06
CA SER A 511 8.62 -5.62 50.61
C SER A 511 10.03 -5.88 51.15
N LYS A 512 11.07 -5.57 50.35
CA LYS A 512 12.32 -5.01 50.88
C LYS A 512 12.87 -3.93 49.95
N SER A 513 13.23 -2.82 50.58
CA SER A 513 13.94 -1.65 50.07
C SER A 513 15.42 -1.95 49.78
N THR A 514 16.05 -1.21 48.87
CA THR A 514 17.43 -0.68 49.06
C THR A 514 17.82 0.36 48.01
N LYS A 515 18.21 1.53 48.53
CA LYS A 515 19.32 2.44 48.17
C LYS A 515 19.49 2.99 46.74
N ARG A 516 19.21 4.30 46.67
CA ARG A 516 19.87 5.40 45.91
C ARG A 516 21.26 5.10 45.30
N ALA A 517 21.40 5.41 44.02
CA ALA A 517 22.62 5.96 43.41
C ALA A 517 22.23 7.02 42.35
N LYS A 518 22.91 8.18 42.38
CA LYS A 518 22.72 9.34 41.48
C LYS A 518 23.25 9.06 40.06
N PRO A 519 22.69 9.66 39.00
CA PRO A 519 23.45 10.00 37.81
C PRO A 519 23.77 11.50 37.76
N LYS A 520 25.03 11.78 37.42
CA LYS A 520 25.59 13.09 37.08
C LYS A 520 25.25 13.44 35.62
N GLY A 521 25.14 14.73 35.33
CA GLY A 521 25.57 15.31 34.06
C GLY A 521 24.45 15.73 33.10
N GLU A 522 23.98 16.96 33.28
CA GLU A 522 23.39 17.77 32.22
C GLU A 522 24.42 17.97 31.09
N VAL A 523 24.00 17.75 29.84
CA VAL A 523 24.61 18.42 28.68
C VAL A 523 23.47 19.01 27.87
N ALA A 524 23.24 20.30 28.07
CA ALA A 524 22.41 21.13 27.22
C ALA A 524 23.08 21.22 25.84
N THR A 525 22.39 20.79 24.78
CA THR A 525 22.72 21.15 23.40
C THR A 525 21.66 22.12 22.91
N THR A 526 21.96 23.40 23.10
CA THR A 526 21.29 24.52 22.46
C THR A 526 21.58 24.48 20.96
N VAL A 527 20.56 24.30 20.14
CA VAL A 527 20.64 24.54 18.69
C VAL A 527 20.46 26.04 18.48
N ALA A 528 21.57 26.73 18.24
CA ALA A 528 21.56 28.14 17.85
C ALA A 528 21.27 28.29 16.34
N PRO A 529 20.49 29.31 15.93
CA PRO A 529 20.17 29.56 14.53
C PRO A 529 21.38 30.11 13.76
N LEU A 530 21.50 29.70 12.50
CA LEU A 530 22.51 30.19 11.57
C LEU A 530 22.33 31.70 11.33
N THR A 531 23.26 32.50 11.85
CA THR A 531 23.43 33.90 11.46
C THR A 531 24.76 34.09 10.75
N ASN A 532 24.67 34.94 9.73
CA ASN A 532 25.68 35.31 8.76
C ASN A 532 26.83 36.08 9.43
N SER A 533 28.08 35.76 9.10
CA SER A 533 29.23 36.61 9.45
C SER A 533 30.31 36.54 8.39
N LYS A 534 30.37 37.62 7.59
CA LYS A 534 31.53 38.05 6.83
C LYS A 534 32.74 38.19 7.76
N ARG A 535 33.90 37.66 7.37
CA ARG A 535 35.17 38.37 7.54
C ARG A 535 36.24 37.87 6.56
N SER A 536 36.64 38.81 5.73
CA SER A 536 37.89 38.95 5.00
C SER A 536 39.12 38.42 5.74
N HIS A 537 40.07 37.83 5.01
CA HIS A 537 41.50 38.19 5.03
C HIS A 537 42.13 37.67 3.74
N GLY A 538 42.67 38.60 2.94
CA GLY A 538 43.33 38.29 1.68
C GLY A 538 44.82 38.00 1.84
N LYS A 539 45.40 37.39 0.80
CA LYS A 539 46.69 37.80 0.23
C LYS A 539 46.91 37.11 -1.12
N LYS A 540 47.16 37.97 -2.13
CA LYS A 540 48.14 37.87 -3.24
C LYS A 540 48.27 36.51 -3.95
N GLY A 541 48.12 36.36 -5.26
CA GLY A 541 48.00 37.29 -6.37
C GLY A 541 48.52 36.60 -7.64
N SER A 542 47.91 36.87 -8.79
CA SER A 542 48.62 36.87 -10.08
C SER A 542 47.75 37.56 -11.12
N ARG A 543 48.33 38.60 -11.72
CA ARG A 543 47.78 39.38 -12.82
C ARG A 543 47.76 38.53 -14.08
N ARG A 544 46.66 38.52 -14.83
CA ARG A 544 46.68 38.59 -16.30
C ARG A 544 45.44 39.35 -16.79
N LYS A 545 45.70 40.44 -17.52
CA LYS A 545 44.75 41.30 -18.23
C LYS A 545 44.32 40.63 -19.54
N ALA A 546 43.05 40.74 -19.92
CA ALA A 546 42.57 40.95 -21.30
C ALA A 546 41.08 41.37 -21.25
N LYS A 547 40.77 42.66 -21.48
CA LYS A 547 40.02 43.20 -22.65
C LYS A 547 38.67 42.50 -22.87
N VAL A 548 37.55 43.06 -22.40
CA VAL A 548 36.68 44.04 -23.09
C VAL A 548 36.38 43.66 -24.55
N ALA A 549 35.15 43.24 -24.79
CA ALA A 549 34.38 43.55 -26.00
C ALA A 549 32.88 43.49 -25.65
N VAL A 550 32.29 44.68 -25.49
CA VAL A 550 30.85 44.93 -25.62
C VAL A 550 30.65 45.32 -27.08
N THR A 551 29.78 44.62 -27.80
CA THR A 551 29.06 45.20 -28.93
C THR A 551 27.84 44.33 -29.26
N GLN A 552 26.69 44.99 -29.16
CA GLN A 552 25.44 44.88 -29.94
C GLN A 552 24.75 43.52 -30.07
#